data_AF-A0A8H5RPH3-F1
#
_entry.id   AF-A0A8H5RPH3-F1
#
_cell.length_a   1.000
_cell.length_b   1.000
_cell.length_c   1.000
_cell.angle_alpha   90.00
_cell.angle_beta   90.00
_cell.angle_gamma   90.00
#
_symmetry.space_group_name_H-M   'P 1'
#
loop_
_entity.id
_entity.type
_entity.pdbx_description
1 polymer ?
#
loop_
_entity_poly.entity_id
_entity_poly.type
_entity_poly.pdbx_seq_one_letter_code
_entity_poly.pdbx_strand_id
1 'polypeptide(L)'
;MADEYPSAEVVGTDISAVQPSLVPPNCSFQIDDAQLDWTFKPGEFDFIHIRYLENPKIEKDESHILKKWCRLFFECGRKTGRTWEIARNARQEEYMREAGFTDPVSKSWKLPVGGWPQDKKLK
;
A
#
# COMPACT_ATOMS: atom_id res chain seq x y z
N MET A 1 1.98 -11.60 -12.25
CA MET A 1 2.13 -10.85 -13.52
C MET A 1 3.21 -11.47 -14.38
N ALA A 2 4.51 -11.17 -14.20
CA ALA A 2 5.55 -11.67 -15.11
C ALA A 2 5.66 -13.21 -15.17
N ASP A 3 5.67 -13.90 -14.02
CA ASP A 3 5.68 -15.38 -13.98
C ASP A 3 4.42 -16.03 -14.55
N GLU A 4 3.27 -15.37 -14.38
CA GLU A 4 1.96 -15.89 -14.75
C GLU A 4 1.66 -15.70 -16.24
N TYR A 5 2.25 -14.66 -16.85
CA TYR A 5 2.07 -14.32 -18.26
C TYR A 5 3.43 -14.21 -18.96
N PRO A 6 4.10 -15.33 -19.29
CA PRO A 6 5.44 -15.32 -19.88
C PRO A 6 5.54 -14.64 -21.25
N SER A 7 4.40 -14.52 -21.96
CA SER A 7 4.32 -13.82 -23.27
C SER A 7 4.17 -12.31 -23.15
N ALA A 8 3.92 -11.78 -21.96
CA ALA A 8 3.80 -10.35 -21.73
C ALA A 8 5.16 -9.76 -21.38
N GLU A 9 5.44 -8.56 -21.88
CA GLU A 9 6.54 -7.73 -21.39
C GLU A 9 6.05 -6.92 -20.18
N VAL A 10 6.73 -7.05 -19.04
CA VAL A 10 6.31 -6.43 -17.78
C VAL A 10 7.36 -5.44 -17.31
N VAL A 11 7.01 -4.16 -17.30
CA VAL A 11 7.83 -3.11 -16.68
C VAL A 11 7.31 -2.83 -15.28
N GLY A 12 8.14 -3.06 -14.26
CA GLY A 12 7.88 -2.67 -12.88
C GLY A 12 8.48 -1.30 -12.57
N THR A 13 7.69 -0.40 -12.00
CA THR A 13 8.17 0.93 -11.59
C THR A 13 8.07 1.10 -10.08
N ASP A 14 9.10 1.65 -9.47
CA ASP A 14 9.08 2.06 -8.06
C ASP A 14 10.00 3.27 -7.83
N ILE A 15 9.72 4.08 -6.80
CA ILE A 15 10.59 5.20 -6.41
C ILE A 15 11.94 4.75 -5.85
N SER A 16 12.12 3.45 -5.58
CA SER A 16 13.37 2.91 -5.07
C SER A 16 13.78 1.60 -5.75
N ALA A 17 15.09 1.38 -5.82
CA ALA A 17 15.71 0.25 -6.49
C ALA A 17 15.61 -1.07 -5.71
N VAL A 18 14.40 -1.45 -5.28
CA VAL A 18 14.16 -2.63 -4.43
C VAL A 18 13.63 -3.78 -5.28
N GLN A 19 14.47 -4.23 -6.22
CA GLN A 19 14.15 -5.37 -7.07
C GLN A 19 14.58 -6.70 -6.41
N PRO A 20 13.80 -7.78 -6.58
CA PRO A 20 14.21 -9.12 -6.17
C PRO A 20 15.51 -9.55 -6.86
N SER A 21 16.29 -10.43 -6.24
CA SER A 21 17.50 -11.00 -6.85
C SER A 21 17.21 -11.95 -8.01
N LEU A 22 16.03 -12.57 -8.01
CA LEU A 22 15.55 -13.42 -9.09
C LEU A 22 14.37 -12.72 -9.77
N VAL A 23 14.57 -12.34 -11.03
CA VAL A 23 13.58 -11.63 -11.84
C VAL A 23 13.27 -12.49 -13.07
N PRO A 24 11.98 -12.68 -13.43
CA PRO A 24 11.61 -13.36 -14.66
C PRO A 24 12.20 -12.65 -15.89
N PRO A 25 12.60 -13.38 -16.95
CA PRO A 25 13.30 -12.80 -18.10
C PRO A 25 12.45 -11.79 -18.89
N ASN A 26 11.12 -11.85 -18.75
CA ASN A 26 10.16 -10.92 -19.36
C ASN A 26 9.81 -9.72 -18.46
N CYS A 27 10.56 -9.52 -17.37
CA CYS A 27 10.34 -8.42 -16.43
C CYS A 27 11.56 -7.52 -16.32
N SER A 28 11.34 -6.22 -16.48
CA SER A 28 12.35 -5.17 -16.27
C SER A 28 11.86 -4.19 -15.21
N PHE A 29 12.80 -3.46 -14.59
CA PHE A 29 12.49 -2.48 -13.56
C PHE A 29 13.06 -1.12 -13.89
N GLN A 30 12.28 -0.07 -13.62
CA GLN A 30 12.68 1.33 -13.75
C GLN A 30 12.42 2.05 -12.43
N ILE A 31 13.37 2.89 -12.01
CA ILE A 31 13.14 3.80 -10.89
C ILE A 31 12.30 4.96 -11.44
N ASP A 32 11.04 5.04 -11.04
CA ASP A 32 10.11 6.06 -11.53
C ASP A 32 9.10 6.42 -10.43
N ASP A 33 8.76 7.70 -10.34
CA ASP A 33 7.76 8.20 -9.41
C ASP A 33 6.45 8.42 -10.16
N ALA A 34 5.48 7.53 -9.91
CA ALA A 34 4.16 7.57 -10.53
C ALA A 34 3.37 8.87 -10.26
N GLN A 35 3.84 9.75 -9.37
CA GLN A 35 3.25 11.06 -9.11
C GLN A 35 3.75 12.18 -10.04
N LEU A 36 4.84 11.95 -10.76
CA LEU A 36 5.40 12.90 -11.71
C LEU A 36 4.86 12.64 -13.12
N ASP A 37 5.21 13.52 -14.05
CA ASP A 37 4.90 13.31 -15.46
C ASP A 37 5.54 12.01 -15.94
N TRP A 38 4.72 11.17 -16.60
CA TRP A 38 5.15 9.84 -17.03
C TRP A 38 6.26 9.96 -18.07
N THR A 39 7.35 9.23 -17.84
CA THR A 39 8.51 9.18 -18.74
C THR A 39 8.24 8.34 -20.00
N PHE A 40 7.10 7.65 -20.03
CA PHE A 40 6.65 6.78 -21.11
C PHE A 40 5.85 7.54 -22.17
N LYS A 41 5.91 7.06 -23.41
CA LYS A 41 5.17 7.61 -24.53
C LYS A 41 3.67 7.33 -24.37
N PRO A 42 2.80 8.26 -24.80
CA PRO A 42 1.37 7.98 -24.86
C PRO A 42 1.08 6.71 -25.69
N GLY A 43 0.30 5.80 -25.14
CA GLY A 43 -0.07 4.53 -25.79
C GLY A 43 1.03 3.46 -25.78
N GLU A 44 2.08 3.61 -24.97
CA GLU A 44 3.17 2.63 -24.86
C GLU A 44 2.77 1.33 -24.15
N PHE A 45 1.73 1.35 -23.31
CA PHE A 45 1.27 0.18 -22.56
C PHE A 45 -0.18 -0.18 -22.91
N ASP A 46 -0.41 -1.47 -23.14
CA ASP A 46 -1.76 -2.03 -23.31
C ASP A 46 -2.50 -2.20 -21.98
N PHE A 47 -1.76 -2.32 -20.87
CA PHE A 47 -2.32 -2.59 -19.54
C PHE A 47 -1.47 -1.98 -18.42
N ILE A 48 -2.14 -1.42 -17.40
CA ILE A 48 -1.52 -0.86 -16.21
C ILE A 48 -2.02 -1.62 -14.98
N HIS A 49 -1.10 -2.16 -14.18
CA HIS A 49 -1.38 -2.87 -12.94
C HIS A 49 -0.79 -2.12 -11.74
N ILE A 50 -1.63 -1.73 -10.79
CA ILE A 50 -1.23 -0.99 -9.57
C ILE A 50 -1.57 -1.84 -8.36
N ARG A 51 -0.58 -2.08 -7.49
CA ARG A 51 -0.76 -2.86 -6.25
C ARG A 51 0.01 -2.21 -5.10
N TYR A 52 -0.66 -2.01 -3.97
CA TYR A 52 -0.08 -1.42 -2.75
C TYR A 52 0.68 -0.10 -2.96
N LEU A 53 0.22 0.74 -3.89
CA LEU A 53 0.77 2.08 -4.08
C LEU A 53 0.27 2.99 -2.94
N GLU A 54 1.05 3.04 -1.87
CA GLU A 54 0.78 3.87 -0.69
C GLU A 54 1.84 4.95 -0.58
N ASN A 55 1.41 6.21 -0.55
CA ASN A 55 2.33 7.31 -0.32
C ASN A 55 2.17 7.85 1.11
N PRO A 56 3.17 7.66 1.99
CA PRO A 56 3.12 8.18 3.35
C PRO A 56 3.14 9.71 3.43
N LYS A 57 3.50 10.41 2.34
CA LYS A 57 3.49 11.88 2.24
C LYS A 57 2.15 12.47 1.75
N ILE A 58 1.19 11.65 1.30
CA ILE A 58 -0.18 12.07 0.91
C ILE A 58 -1.09 12.15 2.14
N GLU A 59 -0.52 12.27 3.33
CA GLU A 59 -1.32 12.44 4.53
C GLU A 59 -2.07 13.80 4.53
N LYS A 60 -1.60 14.78 3.74
CA LYS A 60 -2.07 16.18 3.80
C LYS A 60 -2.91 16.68 2.63
N ASP A 61 -2.95 15.99 1.49
CA ASP A 61 -3.76 16.42 0.34
C ASP A 61 -5.08 15.67 0.27
N GLU A 62 -6.15 16.32 0.74
CA GLU A 62 -7.52 15.79 0.73
C GLU A 62 -8.13 15.67 -0.69
N SER A 63 -7.53 16.31 -1.70
CA SER A 63 -7.98 16.21 -3.08
C SER A 63 -7.49 14.94 -3.79
N HIS A 64 -6.44 14.31 -3.23
CA HIS A 64 -5.79 13.15 -3.82
C HIS A 64 -6.73 11.95 -3.92
N ILE A 65 -6.66 11.23 -5.05
CA ILE A 65 -7.56 10.12 -5.35
C ILE A 65 -7.52 9.02 -4.29
N LEU A 66 -6.34 8.71 -3.74
CA LEU A 66 -6.17 7.71 -2.68
C LEU A 66 -6.86 8.09 -1.36
N LYS A 67 -6.92 9.39 -1.01
CA LYS A 67 -7.68 9.86 0.17
C LYS A 67 -9.19 9.71 -0.06
N LYS A 68 -9.66 10.04 -1.25
CA LYS A 68 -11.06 9.84 -1.66
C LYS A 68 -11.44 8.36 -1.62
N TRP A 69 -10.59 7.49 -2.16
CA TRP A 69 -10.78 6.04 -2.13
C TRP A 69 -10.76 5.49 -0.71
N CYS A 70 -9.80 5.90 0.13
CA CYS A 70 -9.78 5.51 1.55
C CYS A 70 -11.11 5.87 2.23
N ARG A 71 -11.59 7.11 2.05
CA ARG A 71 -12.88 7.54 2.60
C ARG A 71 -14.04 6.66 2.13
N LEU A 72 -14.14 6.41 0.82
CA LEU A 72 -15.18 5.55 0.25
C LEU A 72 -15.10 4.12 0.80
N PHE A 73 -13.89 3.58 0.97
CA PHE A 73 -13.68 2.24 1.50
C PHE A 73 -14.19 2.12 2.94
N PHE A 74 -13.93 3.12 3.79
CA PHE A 74 -14.48 3.18 5.15
C PHE A 74 -16.00 3.39 5.16
N GLU A 75 -16.54 4.25 4.30
CA GLU A 75 -18.00 4.43 4.17
C GLU A 75 -18.71 3.14 3.71
N CYS A 76 -18.15 2.43 2.74
CA CYS A 76 -18.62 1.11 2.31
C CYS A 76 -18.53 0.09 3.45
N GLY A 77 -17.42 0.06 4.18
CA GLY A 77 -17.25 -0.82 5.34
C GLY A 77 -18.32 -0.59 6.42
N ARG A 78 -18.66 0.67 6.70
CA ARG A 78 -19.77 1.02 7.62
C ARG A 78 -21.13 0.55 7.09
N LYS A 79 -21.43 0.83 5.82
CA LYS A 79 -22.72 0.44 5.21
C LYS A 79 -22.92 -1.07 5.12
N THR A 80 -21.84 -1.82 4.95
CA THR A 80 -21.88 -3.29 4.82
C THR A 80 -21.73 -4.02 6.16
N GLY A 81 -21.53 -3.29 7.27
CA GLY A 81 -21.24 -3.87 8.58
C GLY A 81 -19.87 -4.53 8.71
N ARG A 82 -19.04 -4.48 7.67
CA ARG A 82 -17.68 -5.04 7.62
C ARG A 82 -16.66 -3.91 7.69
N THR A 83 -16.52 -3.34 8.88
CA THR A 83 -15.67 -2.17 9.09
C THR A 83 -14.22 -2.60 9.37
N TRP A 84 -13.28 -1.78 8.89
CA TRP A 84 -11.85 -1.89 9.19
C TRP A 84 -11.43 -0.94 10.32
N GLU A 85 -12.40 -0.36 11.03
CA GLU A 85 -12.17 0.64 12.07
C GLU A 85 -11.62 0.03 13.36
N ILE A 86 -11.63 -1.30 13.49
CA ILE A 86 -11.08 -1.99 14.66
C ILE A 86 -9.61 -1.63 14.91
N ALA A 87 -8.84 -1.40 13.84
CA ALA A 87 -7.43 -1.02 13.93
C ALA A 87 -7.22 0.50 14.13
N ARG A 88 -8.30 1.30 14.28
CA ARG A 88 -8.23 2.76 14.41
C ARG A 88 -8.78 3.22 15.76
N ASN A 89 -8.31 4.40 16.19
CA ASN A 89 -8.86 5.17 17.31
C ASN A 89 -9.02 4.35 18.61
N ALA A 90 -8.06 3.48 18.93
CA ALA A 90 -8.08 2.66 20.14
C ALA A 90 -9.33 1.78 20.33
N ARG A 91 -10.09 1.51 19.25
CA ARG A 91 -11.36 0.78 19.30
C ARG A 91 -11.22 -0.65 19.83
N GLN A 92 -10.05 -1.28 19.62
CA GLN A 92 -9.70 -2.54 20.27
C GLN A 92 -9.62 -2.42 21.80
N GLU A 93 -9.05 -1.33 22.33
CA GLU A 93 -8.96 -1.14 23.78
C GLU A 93 -10.34 -0.94 24.40
N GLU A 94 -11.21 -0.19 23.74
CA GLU A 94 -12.61 0.01 24.16
C GLU A 94 -13.34 -1.35 24.25
N TYR A 95 -13.25 -2.17 23.20
CA TYR A 95 -13.85 -3.51 23.21
C TYR A 95 -13.24 -4.43 24.28
N MET A 96 -11.95 -4.32 24.56
CA MET A 96 -11.33 -5.07 25.65
C MET A 96 -11.90 -4.63 27.01
N ARG A 97 -12.13 -3.33 27.24
CA ARG A 97 -12.78 -2.84 28.47
C ARG A 97 -14.22 -3.32 28.59
N GLU A 98 -14.99 -3.26 27.50
CA GLU A 98 -16.37 -3.75 27.46
C GLU A 98 -16.46 -5.26 27.73
N ALA A 99 -15.47 -6.03 27.27
CA ALA A 99 -15.35 -7.46 27.54
C ALA A 99 -14.89 -7.77 28.98
N GLY A 100 -14.66 -6.77 29.83
CA GLY A 100 -14.31 -6.92 31.24
C GLY A 100 -12.81 -7.02 31.52
N PHE A 101 -11.94 -6.73 30.55
CA PHE A 101 -10.51 -6.65 30.80
C PHE A 101 -10.18 -5.38 31.61
N THR A 102 -9.49 -5.55 32.72
CA THR A 102 -8.97 -4.46 33.55
C THR A 102 -7.54 -4.13 33.13
N ASP A 103 -7.25 -2.85 32.88
CA ASP A 103 -5.93 -2.31 32.50
C ASP A 103 -5.37 -2.78 31.14
N PRO A 104 -6.06 -2.50 30.00
CA PRO A 104 -5.53 -2.83 28.68
C PRO A 104 -4.31 -1.96 28.35
N VAL A 105 -3.21 -2.63 27.97
CA VAL A 105 -1.98 -2.00 27.49
C VAL A 105 -1.90 -2.13 25.98
N SER A 106 -1.88 -1.00 25.28
CA SER A 106 -1.77 -0.93 23.83
C SER A 106 -0.37 -0.55 23.41
N LYS A 107 0.16 -1.26 22.42
CA LYS A 107 1.47 -0.99 21.83
C LYS A 107 1.35 -1.00 20.32
N SER A 108 1.56 0.16 19.72
CA SER A 108 1.63 0.30 18.27
C SER A 108 3.05 0.05 17.79
N TRP A 109 3.22 -0.93 16.91
CA TRP A 109 4.49 -1.23 16.26
C TRP A 109 4.36 -0.90 14.78
N LYS A 110 5.39 -0.26 14.21
CA LYS A 110 5.50 -0.14 12.76
C LYS A 110 5.98 -1.49 12.25
N LEU A 111 5.06 -2.29 11.73
CA LEU A 111 5.40 -3.55 11.08
C LEU A 111 5.89 -3.25 9.66
N PRO A 112 7.19 -3.44 9.38
CA PRO A 112 7.73 -3.27 8.05
C PRO A 112 7.19 -4.37 7.14
N VAL A 113 6.40 -4.00 6.14
CA VAL A 113 5.97 -4.97 5.12
C VAL A 113 7.02 -4.96 4.01
N GLY A 114 7.92 -5.95 4.03
CA GLY A 114 9.03 -6.09 3.08
C GLY A 114 10.30 -5.34 3.47
N GLY A 115 11.34 -5.40 2.62
CA GLY A 115 12.69 -4.84 2.88
C GLY A 115 12.83 -3.31 2.79
N TRP A 116 11.71 -2.61 2.72
CA TRP A 116 11.54 -1.19 2.42
C TRP A 116 11.91 -0.17 3.51
N PRO A 117 11.91 -0.48 4.82
CA PRO A 117 12.24 0.51 5.83
C PRO A 117 13.66 1.03 5.66
N GLN A 118 13.80 2.34 5.51
CA GLN A 118 15.10 3.00 5.46
C GLN A 118 15.81 2.98 6.83
N ASP A 119 15.04 2.94 7.92
CA ASP A 119 15.57 2.73 9.26
C ASP A 119 16.03 1.27 9.42
N LYS A 120 17.33 1.08 9.66
CA LYS A 120 17.93 -0.24 9.89
C LYS A 120 17.32 -0.97 11.09
N LYS A 121 16.72 -0.26 12.05
CA LYS A 121 16.04 -0.86 13.21
C LYS A 121 14.67 -1.45 12.87
N LEU A 122 14.13 -1.10 11.70
CA LEU A 122 12.87 -1.60 11.18
C LEU A 122 13.10 -2.61 10.04
N LYS A 123 14.34 -2.99 9.72
CA LYS A 123 14.64 -4.10 8.79
C LYS A 123 14.71 -5.44 9.51
#